data_AF-A0A699VDC7-F1
#
_entry.id   AF-A0A699VDC7-F1
#
_cell.length_a   1.000
_cell.length_b   1.000
_cell.length_c   1.000
_cell.angle_alpha   90.00
_cell.angle_beta   90.00
_cell.angle_gamma   90.00
#
_symmetry.space_group_name_H-M   'P 1'
#
loop_
_entity.id
_entity.type
_entity.pdbx_description
1 polymer ?
#
loop_
_entity_poly.entity_id
_entity_poly.type
_entity_poly.pdbx_seq_one_letter_code
_entity_poly.pdbx_strand_id
1 'polypeptide(L)'
;SKSKLMGLHVDSDKIKGAASKLGCLTFKTPFMYLGSIVGGSMSRIQAWADVVDRAWADVVDRVSSWLSKWKMNMLSIGGRLTLLKSVLGSMPIFHMSIFKAPLGVLRKLESIRSHFFNGFAPNCNKASWVNWKIALASKEKSGL
;
A
#
# COMPACT_ATOMS: atom_id res chain seq x y z
N SER A 1 28.68 -1.38 -11.95
CA SER A 1 28.18 -0.17 -12.65
C SER A 1 26.90 0.30 -11.98
N LYS A 2 26.80 1.59 -11.61
CA LYS A 2 25.62 2.14 -10.89
C LYS A 2 24.40 2.34 -11.80
N SER A 3 24.61 2.49 -13.10
CA SER A 3 23.58 2.68 -14.11
C SER A 3 23.33 1.38 -14.88
N LYS A 4 22.06 1.13 -15.20
CA LYS A 4 21.63 0.03 -16.06
C LYS A 4 20.73 0.56 -17.18
N LEU A 5 20.84 -0.04 -18.36
CA LEU A 5 20.10 0.37 -19.55
C LEU A 5 19.01 -0.66 -19.87
N MET A 6 17.82 -0.14 -20.20
CA MET A 6 16.65 -0.93 -20.58
C MET A 6 16.06 -0.34 -21.85
N GLY A 7 15.88 -1.16 -22.88
CA GLY A 7 15.17 -0.73 -24.08
C GLY A 7 13.68 -1.02 -23.97
N LEU A 8 12.86 -0.03 -24.33
CA LEU A 8 11.42 -0.19 -24.48
C LEU A 8 11.13 -0.46 -25.95
N HIS A 9 10.63 -1.65 -26.27
CA HIS A 9 10.27 -2.03 -27.65
C HIS A 9 11.45 -2.02 -28.65
N VAL A 10 12.67 -2.26 -28.13
CA VAL A 10 13.90 -2.32 -28.93
C VAL A 10 14.51 -3.72 -28.82
N ASP A 11 15.11 -4.19 -29.91
CA ASP A 11 15.78 -5.48 -29.95
C ASP A 11 16.95 -5.57 -28.94
N SER A 12 17.09 -6.74 -28.32
CA SER A 12 18.07 -6.99 -27.25
C SER A 12 19.52 -6.76 -27.70
N ASP A 13 19.82 -6.93 -28.98
CA ASP A 13 21.18 -6.76 -29.49
C ASP A 13 21.57 -5.29 -29.64
N LYS A 14 20.62 -4.42 -30.01
CA LYS A 14 20.82 -2.96 -30.01
C LYS A 14 21.04 -2.42 -28.60
N ILE A 15 20.30 -2.96 -27.63
CA ILE A 15 20.41 -2.60 -26.22
C ILE A 15 21.78 -3.01 -25.68
N LYS A 16 22.26 -4.22 -25.98
CA LYS A 16 23.61 -4.67 -25.60
C LYS A 16 24.69 -3.80 -26.23
N GLY A 17 24.58 -3.49 -27.52
CA GLY A 17 25.54 -2.62 -28.20
C GLY A 17 25.62 -1.23 -27.58
N ALA A 18 24.47 -0.63 -27.25
CA ALA A 18 24.41 0.65 -26.54
C ALA A 18 24.98 0.56 -25.12
N ALA A 19 24.67 -0.51 -24.39
CA ALA A 19 25.15 -0.71 -23.03
C ALA A 19 26.67 -0.89 -22.98
N SER A 20 27.26 -1.62 -23.92
CA SER A 20 28.71 -1.76 -24.08
C SER A 20 29.38 -0.43 -24.38
N LYS A 21 28.81 0.41 -25.27
CA LYS A 21 29.34 1.74 -25.57
C LYS A 21 29.29 2.69 -24.37
N LEU A 22 28.26 2.57 -23.53
CA LEU A 22 28.06 3.40 -22.35
C LEU A 22 28.73 2.85 -21.08
N GLY A 23 29.36 1.66 -21.15
CA GLY A 23 29.96 1.00 -19.98
C GLY A 23 28.94 0.60 -18.90
N CYS A 24 27.67 0.40 -19.27
CA CYS A 24 26.59 0.05 -18.35
C CYS A 24 26.08 -1.37 -18.56
N LEU A 25 25.39 -1.92 -17.56
CA LEU A 25 24.79 -3.25 -17.65
C LEU A 25 23.40 -3.17 -18.27
N THR A 26 22.97 -4.22 -18.97
CA THR A 26 21.59 -4.34 -19.44
C THR A 26 20.68 -4.85 -18.33
N PHE A 27 19.46 -4.36 -18.31
CA PHE A 27 18.45 -4.69 -17.32
C PHE A 27 17.27 -5.43 -17.95
N LYS A 28 16.70 -6.39 -17.21
CA LYS A 28 15.56 -7.21 -17.65
C LYS A 28 14.30 -6.81 -16.89
N THR A 29 13.18 -6.79 -17.59
CA THR A 29 11.86 -6.71 -16.98
C THR A 29 11.29 -8.12 -16.76
N PRO A 30 10.33 -8.32 -15.83
CA PRO A 30 9.86 -7.36 -14.82
C PRO A 30 10.88 -7.11 -13.69
N PHE A 31 10.80 -5.94 -13.05
CA PHE A 31 11.60 -5.61 -11.86
C PHE A 31 10.82 -4.83 -10.82
N MET A 32 11.24 -4.88 -9.55
CA MET A 32 10.58 -4.13 -8.47
C MET A 32 11.21 -2.74 -8.30
N TYR A 33 10.37 -1.71 -8.31
CA TYR A 33 10.74 -0.31 -8.07
C TYR A 33 9.77 0.30 -7.08
N LEU A 34 10.28 0.84 -5.97
CA LEU A 34 9.47 1.41 -4.88
C LEU A 34 8.33 0.47 -4.43
N GLY A 35 8.58 -0.84 -4.38
CA GLY A 35 7.58 -1.84 -3.99
C GLY A 35 6.52 -2.17 -5.04
N SER A 36 6.65 -1.68 -6.28
CA SER A 36 5.77 -2.00 -7.41
C SER A 36 6.56 -2.64 -8.55
N ILE A 37 5.99 -3.65 -9.22
CA ILE A 37 6.66 -4.26 -10.38
C ILE A 37 6.47 -3.38 -11.63
N VAL A 38 7.57 -3.09 -12.31
CA VAL A 38 7.65 -2.32 -13.54
C VAL A 38 8.09 -3.24 -14.69
N GLY A 39 7.39 -3.18 -15.83
CA GLY A 39 7.79 -3.84 -17.08
C GLY A 39 7.37 -5.30 -17.28
N GLY A 40 6.50 -5.87 -16.44
CA GLY A 40 5.86 -7.16 -16.72
C GLY A 40 4.84 -7.07 -17.87
N SER A 41 4.33 -8.22 -18.35
CA SER A 41 3.30 -8.26 -19.42
C SER A 41 2.06 -7.47 -19.00
N MET A 42 1.98 -6.20 -19.43
CA MET A 42 0.89 -5.24 -19.13
C MET A 42 -0.47 -5.68 -19.70
N SER A 43 -0.47 -6.67 -20.59
CA SER A 43 -1.65 -7.17 -21.29
C SER A 43 -2.44 -8.25 -20.54
N ARG A 44 -1.91 -8.85 -19.47
CA ARG A 44 -2.58 -9.93 -18.73
C ARG A 44 -3.01 -9.46 -17.35
N ILE A 45 -4.29 -9.11 -17.21
CA ILE A 45 -4.95 -8.69 -15.96
C ILE A 45 -4.61 -9.63 -14.79
N GLN A 46 -4.53 -10.95 -15.04
CA GLN A 46 -4.22 -11.95 -14.02
C GLN A 46 -2.81 -11.81 -13.40
N ALA A 47 -1.80 -11.48 -14.21
CA ALA A 47 -0.43 -11.31 -13.71
C ALA A 47 -0.28 -10.03 -12.86
N TRP A 48 -1.15 -9.05 -13.10
CA TRP A 48 -1.23 -7.84 -12.29
C TRP A 48 -2.01 -8.05 -11.00
N ALA A 49 -3.07 -8.87 -11.01
CA ALA A 49 -3.85 -9.17 -9.83
C ALA A 49 -2.96 -9.70 -8.68
N ASP A 50 -2.08 -10.67 -8.95
CA ASP A 50 -1.19 -11.24 -7.94
C ASP A 50 -0.12 -10.25 -7.43
N VAL A 51 0.32 -9.31 -8.28
CA VAL A 51 1.30 -8.28 -7.88
C VAL A 51 0.62 -7.18 -7.08
N VAL A 52 -0.54 -6.73 -7.53
CA VAL A 52 -1.36 -5.72 -6.86
C VAL A 52 -1.82 -6.27 -5.51
N ASP A 53 -2.30 -7.51 -5.44
CA ASP A 53 -2.71 -8.15 -4.20
C ASP A 53 -1.56 -8.29 -3.21
N ARG A 54 -0.36 -8.68 -3.67
CA ARG A 54 0.84 -8.71 -2.81
C ARG A 54 1.24 -7.31 -2.33
N ALA A 55 1.26 -6.32 -3.20
CA ALA A 55 1.57 -4.95 -2.81
C ALA A 55 0.57 -4.41 -1.77
N TRP A 56 -0.71 -4.75 -1.93
CA TRP A 56 -1.73 -4.38 -0.96
C TRP A 56 -1.66 -5.17 0.34
N ALA A 57 -1.31 -6.45 0.30
CA ALA A 57 -1.04 -7.25 1.49
C ALA A 57 0.11 -6.65 2.29
N ASP A 58 1.21 -6.29 1.62
CA ASP A 58 2.35 -5.58 2.20
C ASP A 58 1.93 -4.26 2.87
N VAL A 59 1.07 -3.46 2.22
CA VAL A 59 0.54 -2.21 2.79
C VAL A 59 -0.26 -2.48 4.06
N VAL A 60 -1.16 -3.47 4.02
CA VAL A 60 -1.98 -3.87 5.17
C VAL A 60 -1.09 -4.31 6.34
N ASP A 61 -0.07 -5.12 6.09
CA ASP A 61 0.85 -5.61 7.12
C ASP A 61 1.71 -4.50 7.71
N ARG A 62 2.17 -3.56 6.87
CA ARG A 62 2.91 -2.38 7.34
C ARG A 62 2.05 -1.48 8.23
N VAL A 63 0.81 -1.20 7.82
CA VAL A 63 -0.14 -0.42 8.63
C VAL A 63 -0.40 -1.14 9.95
N SER A 64 -0.68 -2.44 9.91
CA SER A 64 -0.95 -3.23 11.11
C SER A 64 0.25 -3.24 12.07
N SER A 65 1.45 -3.48 11.56
CA SER A 65 2.69 -3.52 12.36
C SER A 65 3.09 -2.15 12.92
N TRP A 66 2.79 -1.05 12.22
CA TRP A 66 2.95 0.29 12.76
C TRP A 66 1.99 0.52 13.92
N LEU A 67 0.71 0.26 13.72
CA LEU A 67 -0.32 0.46 14.74
C LEU A 67 -0.12 -0.45 15.96
N SER A 68 0.37 -1.68 15.78
CA SER A 68 0.64 -2.60 16.89
C SER A 68 1.80 -2.16 17.80
N LYS A 69 2.73 -1.35 17.30
CA LYS A 69 3.82 -0.78 18.12
C LYS A 69 3.31 0.25 19.11
N TRP A 70 2.16 0.87 18.84
CA TRP A 70 1.60 1.89 19.71
C TRP A 70 0.69 1.27 20.77
N LYS A 71 0.94 1.60 22.03
CA LYS A 71 0.07 1.19 23.12
C LYS A 71 -1.22 2.00 23.06
N MET A 72 -2.26 1.39 22.50
CA MET A 72 -3.56 2.03 22.25
C MET A 72 -4.18 2.69 23.49
N ASN A 73 -3.93 2.11 24.67
CA ASN A 73 -4.43 2.59 25.96
C ASN A 73 -3.70 3.85 26.49
N MET A 74 -2.60 4.26 25.85
CA MET A 74 -1.86 5.49 26.19
C MET A 74 -2.28 6.70 25.35
N LEU A 75 -3.13 6.50 24.33
CA LEU A 75 -3.55 7.56 23.43
C LEU A 75 -4.97 8.01 23.76
N SER A 76 -5.18 9.33 23.83
CA SER A 76 -6.53 9.90 23.87
C SER A 76 -7.30 9.57 22.58
N ILE A 77 -8.62 9.71 22.59
CA ILE A 77 -9.44 9.43 21.41
C ILE A 77 -9.02 10.30 20.20
N GLY A 78 -8.68 11.56 20.45
CA GLY A 78 -8.12 12.47 19.46
C GLY A 78 -6.74 12.06 18.99
N GLY A 79 -5.86 11.61 19.90
CA GLY A 79 -4.54 11.09 19.55
C GLY A 79 -4.61 9.86 18.65
N ARG A 80 -5.53 8.93 18.94
CA ARG A 80 -5.78 7.75 18.08
C ARG A 80 -6.26 8.17 16.70
N LEU A 81 -7.20 9.11 16.60
CA LEU A 81 -7.70 9.60 15.32
C LEU A 81 -6.60 10.28 14.49
N THR A 82 -5.80 11.15 15.10
CA THR A 82 -4.71 11.85 14.43
C THR A 82 -3.65 10.88 13.92
N LEU A 83 -3.23 9.92 14.75
CA LEU A 83 -2.26 8.89 14.36
C LEU A 83 -2.80 8.01 13.23
N LEU A 84 -4.08 7.66 13.31
CA LEU A 84 -4.73 6.86 12.28
C LEU A 84 -4.79 7.60 10.95
N LYS A 85 -5.12 8.90 10.96
CA LYS A 85 -5.11 9.76 9.76
C LYS A 85 -3.69 9.90 9.18
N SER A 86 -2.66 10.03 10.01
CA SER A 86 -1.28 10.15 9.51
C SER A 86 -0.76 8.84 8.91
N VAL A 87 -0.98 7.69 9.57
CA VAL A 87 -0.52 6.37 9.10
C VAL A 87 -1.31 5.89 7.88
N LEU A 88 -2.65 5.88 7.94
CA LEU A 88 -3.48 5.45 6.81
C LEU A 88 -3.58 6.49 5.70
N GLY A 89 -3.30 7.75 5.99
CA GLY A 89 -3.11 8.77 4.97
C GLY A 89 -1.82 8.47 4.22
N SER A 90 -0.67 8.54 4.87
CA SER A 90 0.61 8.51 4.16
C SER A 90 1.01 7.14 3.57
N MET A 91 0.75 6.01 4.26
CA MET A 91 1.29 4.71 3.85
C MET A 91 0.72 4.17 2.53
N PRO A 92 -0.62 4.09 2.33
CA PRO A 92 -1.18 3.51 1.11
C PRO A 92 -1.22 4.49 -0.06
N ILE A 93 -1.01 5.79 0.13
CA ILE A 93 -1.19 6.82 -0.92
C ILE A 93 -0.40 6.49 -2.19
N PHE A 94 0.85 6.04 -2.05
CA PHE A 94 1.69 5.69 -3.21
C PHE A 94 1.08 4.55 -4.03
N HIS A 95 0.56 3.52 -3.37
CA HIS A 95 -0.06 2.40 -4.08
C HIS A 95 -1.46 2.77 -4.62
N MET A 96 -2.20 3.64 -3.92
CA MET A 96 -3.50 4.16 -4.38
C MET A 96 -3.40 5.07 -5.61
N SER A 97 -2.28 5.80 -5.77
CA SER A 97 -2.10 6.67 -6.93
C SER A 97 -1.77 5.89 -8.20
N ILE A 98 -1.14 4.72 -8.07
CA ILE A 98 -0.72 3.87 -9.19
C ILE A 98 -1.79 2.80 -9.50
N PHE A 99 -2.47 2.28 -8.48
CA PHE A 99 -3.41 1.17 -8.61
C PHE A 99 -4.74 1.42 -7.91
N LYS A 100 -5.83 0.94 -8.53
CA LYS A 100 -7.13 0.89 -7.87
C LYS A 100 -7.11 -0.15 -6.74
N ALA A 101 -7.49 0.28 -5.54
CA ALA A 101 -7.56 -0.61 -4.38
C ALA A 101 -8.65 -1.69 -4.56
N PRO A 102 -8.32 -2.99 -4.38
CA PRO A 102 -9.32 -4.04 -4.34
C PRO A 102 -10.28 -3.85 -3.16
N LEU A 103 -11.54 -4.26 -3.35
CA LEU A 103 -12.57 -4.11 -2.31
C LEU A 103 -12.22 -4.85 -1.01
N GLY A 104 -11.62 -6.04 -1.12
CA GLY A 104 -11.18 -6.82 0.05
C GLY A 104 -10.14 -6.10 0.89
N VAL A 105 -9.21 -5.40 0.23
CA VAL A 105 -8.15 -4.62 0.88
C VAL A 105 -8.73 -3.39 1.57
N LEU A 106 -9.64 -2.67 0.91
CA LEU A 106 -10.35 -1.54 1.52
C LEU A 106 -11.08 -1.97 2.79
N ARG A 107 -11.80 -3.10 2.73
CA ARG A 107 -12.48 -3.68 3.91
C ARG A 107 -11.49 -4.04 5.03
N LYS A 108 -10.32 -4.58 4.68
CA LYS A 108 -9.29 -4.94 5.67
C LYS A 108 -8.68 -3.70 6.34
N LEU A 109 -8.34 -2.67 5.56
CA LEU A 109 -7.86 -1.38 6.08
C LEU A 109 -8.91 -0.71 6.97
N GLU A 110 -10.19 -0.75 6.58
CA GLU A 110 -11.28 -0.20 7.36
C GLU A 110 -11.50 -0.96 8.68
N SER A 111 -11.36 -2.29 8.66
CA SER A 111 -11.35 -3.12 9.87
C SER A 111 -10.21 -2.71 10.81
N ILE A 112 -8.97 -2.64 10.31
CA ILE A 112 -7.81 -2.21 11.11
C ILE A 112 -8.05 -0.82 11.71
N ARG A 113 -8.62 0.09 10.92
CA ARG A 113 -8.96 1.45 11.34
C ARG A 113 -9.93 1.46 12.52
N SER A 114 -11.03 0.71 12.41
CA SER A 114 -12.04 0.59 13.45
C SER A 114 -11.48 -0.08 14.71
N HIS A 115 -10.70 -1.15 14.56
CA HIS A 115 -10.08 -1.84 15.69
C HIS A 115 -9.12 -0.93 16.46
N PHE A 116 -8.27 -0.19 15.72
CA PHE A 116 -7.33 0.74 16.33
C PHE A 116 -8.01 1.92 17.03
N PHE A 117 -9.06 2.47 16.43
CA PHE A 117 -9.79 3.57 17.05
C PHE A 117 -10.52 3.12 18.33
N ASN A 118 -11.10 1.93 18.34
CA ASN A 118 -11.95 1.45 19.44
C ASN A 118 -11.19 0.87 20.64
N GLY A 119 -9.86 0.75 20.62
CA GLY A 119 -9.17 0.14 21.77
C GLY A 119 -8.97 -1.37 21.64
N PHE A 120 -9.28 -1.99 20.49
CA PHE A 120 -9.32 -3.45 20.42
C PHE A 120 -7.91 -4.06 20.36
N ALA A 121 -7.66 -5.02 21.25
CA ALA A 121 -6.49 -5.87 21.15
C ALA A 121 -6.60 -6.77 19.90
N PRO A 122 -5.47 -7.11 19.25
CA PRO A 122 -5.46 -8.11 18.19
C PRO A 122 -6.04 -9.42 18.75
N ASN A 123 -7.08 -9.97 18.12
CA ASN A 123 -7.91 -11.12 18.53
C ASN A 123 -9.11 -10.87 19.47
N CYS A 124 -9.52 -9.62 19.70
CA CYS A 124 -10.78 -9.34 20.39
C CYS A 124 -11.95 -9.10 19.41
N ASN A 125 -12.92 -10.02 19.36
CA ASN A 125 -14.21 -9.83 18.66
C ASN A 125 -15.21 -9.05 19.52
N LYS A 126 -14.80 -7.91 20.07
CA LYS A 126 -15.72 -7.03 20.80
C LYS A 126 -16.47 -6.15 19.79
N ALA A 127 -17.79 -6.04 19.97
CA ALA A 127 -18.60 -5.15 19.15
C ALA A 127 -18.13 -3.70 19.29
N SER A 128 -18.09 -2.96 18.18
CA SER A 128 -17.75 -1.53 18.23
C SER A 128 -18.86 -0.74 18.92
N TRP A 129 -18.51 0.05 19.93
CA TRP A 129 -19.43 0.96 20.61
C TRP A 129 -19.94 2.07 19.69
N VAL A 130 -19.18 2.41 18.65
CA VAL A 130 -19.50 3.47 17.70
C VAL A 130 -19.75 2.86 16.32
N ASN A 131 -20.86 3.26 15.69
CA ASN A 131 -21.11 2.90 14.30
C ASN A 131 -20.06 3.56 13.40
N TRP A 132 -19.22 2.73 12.77
CA TRP A 132 -18.09 3.18 12.00
C TRP A 132 -18.45 4.08 10.81
N LYS A 133 -19.63 3.85 10.20
CA LYS A 133 -20.14 4.70 9.10
C LYS A 133 -20.46 6.11 9.56
N ILE A 134 -20.94 6.27 10.80
CA ILE A 134 -21.21 7.57 11.41
C ILE A 134 -19.89 8.26 11.76
N ALA A 135 -18.95 7.51 12.34
CA ALA A 135 -17.62 8.05 12.69
C ALA A 135 -16.84 8.59 11.47
N LEU A 136 -17.05 8.02 10.28
CA LEU A 136 -16.45 8.46 9.02
C LEU A 136 -17.24 9.57 8.30
N ALA A 137 -18.46 9.89 8.74
CA ALA A 137 -19.25 10.93 8.09
C ALA A 137 -18.60 12.31 8.27
N SER A 138 -18.92 13.25 7.39
CA SER A 138 -18.49 14.63 7.57
C SER A 138 -19.05 15.20 8.89
N LYS A 139 -18.33 16.14 9.49
CA LYS A 139 -18.77 16.82 10.71
C LYS A 139 -20.18 17.43 10.56
N GLU A 140 -20.48 17.94 9.37
CA GLU A 140 -21.81 18.46 8.99
C GLU A 140 -22.93 17.41 9.03
N LYS A 141 -22.59 16.13 8.82
CA LYS A 141 -23.53 14.99 8.81
C LYS A 141 -23.51 14.21 10.14
N SER A 142 -23.23 14.90 11.25
CA SER A 142 -23.13 14.30 12.59
C SER A 142 -21.98 13.30 12.76
N GLY A 143 -21.02 13.29 11.82
CA GLY A 143 -19.76 12.57 11.99
C GLY A 143 -18.74 13.35 12.82
N LEU A 144 -17.56 12.76 13.02
CA LEU A 144 -16.49 13.28 13.86
C LEU A 144 -15.44 14.08 13.05
#